data_AF-A0AA92U848-F1
#
_entry.id   AF-A0AA92U848-F1
#
_cell.length_a   1.000
_cell.length_b   1.000
_cell.length_c   1.000
_cell.angle_alpha   90.00
_cell.angle_beta   90.00
_cell.angle_gamma   90.00
#
_symmetry.space_group_name_H-M   'P 1'
#
loop_
_entity.id
_entity.type
_entity.pdbx_description
1 polymer ?
#
loop_
_entity_poly.entity_id
_entity_poly.type
_entity_poly.pdbx_seq_one_letter_code
_entity_poly.pdbx_strand_id
1 'polypeptide(L)'
;MIIMNAGSSYFEHVENYYGSNACEQNSCRNAVMPAELKTEKAQRIKNNLIEIGMVTEDFMPLGLSSSEAAILANQIGTELKIDNIWSVFGNYWGPNPNSMRAAYNRGMDQKKTIPFLEKVMPAIRG
;
A
#
# COMPACT_ATOMS: atom_id res chain seq x y z
N MET A 1 -36.03 -9.57 -10.45
CA MET A 1 -35.20 -10.47 -9.61
C MET A 1 -33.78 -9.92 -9.66
N ILE A 2 -33.42 -9.05 -8.71
CA ILE A 2 -32.04 -8.54 -8.62
C ILE A 2 -31.27 -9.62 -7.86
N ILE A 3 -30.39 -10.33 -8.57
CA ILE A 3 -29.46 -11.26 -7.94
C ILE A 3 -28.48 -10.41 -7.14
N MET A 4 -28.72 -10.27 -5.84
CA MET A 4 -27.74 -9.69 -4.93
C MET A 4 -26.56 -10.66 -4.86
N ASN A 5 -25.51 -10.39 -5.63
CA ASN A 5 -24.23 -11.07 -5.51
C ASN A 5 -23.58 -10.67 -4.18
N ALA A 6 -23.94 -11.38 -3.10
CA ALA A 6 -23.38 -11.19 -1.77
C ALA A 6 -21.83 -11.32 -1.74
N GLY A 7 -21.22 -11.97 -2.73
CA GLY A 7 -19.76 -12.08 -2.89
C GLY A 7 -19.06 -10.80 -3.38
N SER A 8 -19.76 -9.88 -4.05
CA SER A 8 -19.14 -8.64 -4.58
C SER A 8 -18.89 -7.61 -3.49
N SER A 9 -19.81 -7.51 -2.52
CA SER A 9 -19.73 -6.47 -1.47
C SER A 9 -18.60 -6.70 -0.46
N TYR A 10 -18.29 -7.97 -0.14
CA TYR A 10 -17.18 -8.31 0.75
C TYR A 10 -15.82 -8.04 0.09
N PHE A 11 -15.68 -8.38 -1.20
CA PHE A 11 -14.45 -8.17 -1.95
C PHE A 11 -14.14 -6.67 -2.14
N GLU A 12 -15.17 -5.86 -2.43
CA GLU A 12 -15.01 -4.39 -2.50
C GLU A 12 -14.67 -3.78 -1.13
N HIS A 13 -15.28 -4.24 -0.04
CA HIS A 13 -14.96 -3.74 1.31
C HIS A 13 -13.50 -4.01 1.71
N VAL A 14 -12.94 -5.18 1.37
CA VAL A 14 -11.53 -5.48 1.70
C VAL A 14 -10.53 -4.75 0.82
N GLU A 15 -10.87 -4.41 -0.42
CA GLU A 15 -9.98 -3.69 -1.32
C GLU A 15 -10.01 -2.17 -1.13
N ASN A 16 -11.09 -1.59 -0.59
CA ASN A 16 -11.24 -0.14 -0.51
C ASN A 16 -10.66 0.50 0.77
N TYR A 17 -9.75 -0.17 1.50
CA TYR A 17 -9.16 0.39 2.72
C TYR A 17 -8.50 1.76 2.47
N TYR A 18 -7.85 1.94 1.31
CA TYR A 18 -7.24 3.22 0.93
C TYR A 18 -8.08 4.05 -0.08
N GLY A 19 -9.36 3.68 -0.26
CA GLY A 19 -10.31 4.40 -1.11
C GLY A 19 -11.00 5.53 -0.35
N SER A 20 -10.93 6.75 -0.90
CA SER A 20 -11.67 7.98 -0.53
C SER A 20 -11.52 8.54 0.89
N ASN A 21 -11.25 7.72 1.91
CA ASN A 21 -11.28 8.11 3.34
C ASN A 21 -10.13 7.46 4.15
N ALA A 22 -9.09 6.96 3.48
CA ALA A 22 -8.01 6.13 4.03
C ALA A 22 -7.35 6.64 5.33
N CYS A 23 -7.36 7.96 5.53
CA CYS A 23 -6.70 8.64 6.66
C CYS A 23 -7.66 9.06 7.79
N GLU A 24 -8.97 8.77 7.70
CA GLU A 24 -9.95 9.11 8.74
C GLU A 24 -10.02 8.08 9.88
N GLN A 25 -9.36 6.93 9.74
CA GLN A 25 -9.22 6.00 10.85
C GLN A 25 -8.23 6.57 11.87
N ASN A 26 -8.69 6.79 13.11
CA ASN A 26 -7.92 7.36 14.24
C ASN A 26 -6.55 6.68 14.49
N SER A 27 -6.33 5.48 13.95
CA SER A 27 -5.08 4.71 14.03
C SER A 27 -3.92 5.29 13.20
N CYS A 28 -4.18 5.97 12.08
CA CYS A 28 -3.13 6.47 11.19
C CYS A 28 -2.58 7.84 11.63
N ARG A 29 -3.38 8.64 12.36
CA ARG A 29 -3.08 10.04 12.68
C ARG A 29 -1.93 10.26 13.68
N ASN A 30 -1.49 9.22 14.38
CA ASN A 30 -0.42 9.30 15.38
C ASN A 30 0.77 8.36 15.10
N ALA A 31 0.81 7.70 13.93
CA ALA A 31 1.88 6.79 13.60
C ALA A 31 3.16 7.59 13.28
N VAL A 32 4.20 7.43 14.10
CA VAL A 32 5.51 8.02 13.83
C VAL A 32 6.14 7.27 12.66
N MET A 33 6.60 7.99 11.63
CA MET A 33 7.29 7.37 10.49
C MET A 33 8.46 6.49 10.97
N PRO A 34 8.51 5.21 10.57
CA PRO A 34 9.58 4.28 10.94
C PRO A 34 10.96 4.77 10.48
N ALA A 35 12.02 4.37 11.19
CA ALA A 35 13.39 4.80 10.89
C ALA A 35 13.85 4.34 9.49
N GLU A 36 13.41 3.17 9.08
CA GLU A 36 13.65 2.57 7.77
C GLU A 36 13.16 3.46 6.62
N LEU A 37 12.08 4.23 6.86
CA LEU A 37 11.47 5.12 5.88
C LEU A 37 12.04 6.55 5.93
N LYS A 38 12.99 6.84 6.84
CA LYS A 38 13.63 8.16 6.99
C LYS A 38 14.98 8.28 6.30
N THR A 39 15.49 7.21 5.70
CA THR A 39 16.75 7.23 4.96
C THR A 39 16.65 8.13 3.73
N GLU A 40 17.78 8.66 3.24
CA GLU A 40 17.81 9.47 2.01
C GLU A 40 17.22 8.70 0.81
N LYS A 41 17.51 7.40 0.71
CA LYS A 41 16.95 6.52 -0.31
C LYS A 41 15.43 6.41 -0.19
N ALA A 42 14.91 6.23 1.03
CA ALA A 42 13.48 6.18 1.27
C ALA A 42 12.78 7.50 0.93
N GLN A 43 13.40 8.65 1.24
CA GLN A 43 12.86 9.96 0.89
C GLN A 43 12.84 10.19 -0.63
N ARG A 44 13.86 9.72 -1.36
CA ARG A 44 13.85 9.77 -2.84
C ARG A 44 12.70 8.94 -3.41
N ILE A 45 12.55 7.69 -2.96
CA ILE A 45 11.45 6.81 -3.38
C ILE A 45 10.09 7.46 -3.09
N LYS A 46 9.93 8.03 -1.89
CA LYS A 46 8.72 8.76 -1.49
C LYS A 46 8.41 9.89 -2.47
N ASN A 47 9.38 10.75 -2.79
CA ASN A 47 9.17 11.88 -3.69
C ASN A 47 8.76 11.42 -5.09
N ASN A 48 9.45 10.42 -5.65
CA ASN A 48 9.09 9.85 -6.95
C ASN A 48 7.66 9.27 -6.94
N LEU A 49 7.24 8.63 -5.86
CA LEU A 49 5.89 8.07 -5.71
C LEU A 49 4.80 9.14 -5.51
N ILE A 50 5.14 10.28 -4.91
CA ILE A 50 4.25 11.46 -4.83
C ILE A 50 4.01 12.02 -6.23
N GLU A 51 5.05 12.17 -7.05
CA GLU A 51 4.96 12.71 -8.42
C GLU A 51 4.00 11.90 -9.31
N ILE A 52 3.96 10.58 -9.14
CA ILE A 52 3.05 9.69 -9.89
C ILE A 52 1.70 9.43 -9.18
N GLY A 53 1.45 10.11 -8.06
CA GLY A 53 0.19 10.09 -7.32
C GLY A 53 -0.12 8.78 -6.60
N MET A 54 0.91 8.05 -6.13
CA MET A 54 0.73 6.77 -5.43
C MET A 54 0.70 6.90 -3.91
N VAL A 55 1.35 7.94 -3.38
CA VAL A 55 1.40 8.20 -1.94
C VAL A 55 1.20 9.68 -1.63
N THR A 56 0.78 9.99 -0.41
CA THR A 56 0.69 11.37 0.12
C THR A 56 2.06 11.90 0.57
N GLU A 57 2.09 13.17 0.97
CA GLU A 57 3.26 13.79 1.61
C GLU A 57 3.70 13.10 2.90
N ASP A 58 2.82 12.34 3.56
CA ASP A 58 3.16 11.53 4.74
C ASP A 58 3.62 10.11 4.37
N PHE A 59 3.85 9.85 3.08
CA PHE A 59 4.21 8.52 2.56
C PHE A 59 3.12 7.47 2.82
N MET A 60 1.85 7.89 2.81
CA MET A 60 0.68 7.01 2.96
C MET A 60 0.09 6.67 1.58
N PRO A 61 -0.44 5.46 1.34
CA PRO A 61 -1.07 5.10 0.07
C PRO A 61 -2.23 6.03 -0.28
N LEU A 62 -2.30 6.45 -1.54
CA LEU A 62 -3.34 7.35 -2.03
C LEU A 62 -4.13 6.70 -3.17
N GLY A 63 -5.43 6.46 -2.94
CA GLY A 63 -6.33 5.93 -3.98
C GLY A 63 -6.00 4.52 -4.46
N LEU A 64 -5.19 3.77 -3.70
CA LEU A 64 -4.82 2.40 -4.00
C LEU A 64 -5.83 1.42 -3.42
N SER A 65 -5.99 0.27 -4.06
CA SER A 65 -6.63 -0.86 -3.40
C SER A 65 -5.71 -1.45 -2.32
N SER A 66 -6.27 -2.17 -1.35
CA SER A 66 -5.49 -2.87 -0.32
C SER A 66 -4.43 -3.78 -0.91
N SER A 67 -4.74 -4.48 -2.02
CA SER A 67 -3.78 -5.32 -2.72
C SER A 67 -2.64 -4.51 -3.37
N GLU A 68 -2.96 -3.41 -4.05
CA GLU A 68 -1.96 -2.52 -4.66
C GLU A 68 -1.06 -1.87 -3.61
N ALA A 69 -1.63 -1.41 -2.49
CA ALA A 69 -0.85 -0.89 -1.38
C ALA A 69 0.09 -1.97 -0.81
N ALA A 70 -0.38 -3.19 -0.60
CA ALA A 70 0.46 -4.27 -0.10
C ALA A 70 1.59 -4.65 -1.09
N ILE A 71 1.32 -4.63 -2.39
CA ILE A 71 2.34 -4.79 -3.44
C ILE A 71 3.35 -3.64 -3.37
N LEU A 72 2.89 -2.39 -3.30
CA LEU A 72 3.75 -1.22 -3.23
C LEU A 72 4.71 -1.29 -2.04
N ALA A 73 4.21 -1.62 -0.85
CA ALA A 73 5.04 -1.79 0.33
C ALA A 73 6.07 -2.92 0.20
N ASN A 74 5.71 -4.03 -0.44
CA ASN A 74 6.65 -5.11 -0.70
C ASN A 74 7.80 -4.65 -1.60
N GLN A 75 7.50 -3.90 -2.66
CA GLN A 75 8.52 -3.37 -3.57
C GLN A 75 9.42 -2.35 -2.88
N ILE A 76 8.85 -1.39 -2.13
CA ILE A 76 9.62 -0.41 -1.35
C ILE A 76 10.48 -1.12 -0.30
N GLY A 77 9.90 -2.04 0.47
CA GLY A 77 10.61 -2.76 1.52
C GLY A 77 11.75 -3.62 0.98
N THR A 78 11.56 -4.27 -0.17
CA THR A 78 12.61 -5.02 -0.85
C THR A 78 13.74 -4.09 -1.29
N GLU A 79 13.41 -2.97 -1.92
CA GLU A 79 14.38 -1.99 -2.41
C GLU A 79 15.19 -1.34 -1.26
N LEU A 80 14.54 -1.11 -0.12
CA LEU A 80 15.15 -0.57 1.10
C LEU A 80 15.81 -1.63 1.98
N LYS A 81 15.72 -2.93 1.64
CA LYS A 81 16.22 -4.05 2.43
C LYS A 81 15.65 -4.08 3.86
N ILE A 82 14.35 -3.85 3.98
CA ILE A 82 13.62 -3.92 5.25
C ILE A 82 13.30 -5.38 5.56
N ASP A 83 13.75 -5.89 6.71
CA ASP A 83 13.52 -7.29 7.10
C ASP A 83 12.03 -7.57 7.37
N ASN A 84 11.38 -6.73 8.19
CA ASN A 84 10.00 -6.95 8.64
C ASN A 84 9.00 -6.04 7.90
N ILE A 85 8.99 -6.08 6.57
CA ILE A 85 8.17 -5.21 5.68
C ILE A 85 6.73 -5.05 6.19
N TRP A 86 6.03 -6.16 6.45
CA TRP A 86 4.63 -6.14 6.85
C TRP A 86 4.40 -5.49 8.22
N SER A 87 5.37 -5.58 9.13
CA SER A 87 5.30 -4.94 10.44
C SER A 87 5.49 -3.43 10.29
N VAL A 88 6.55 -3.03 9.56
CA VAL A 88 6.89 -1.62 9.33
C VAL A 88 5.73 -0.88 8.67
N PHE A 89 5.28 -1.39 7.52
CA PHE A 89 4.21 -0.75 6.78
C PHE A 89 2.83 -0.99 7.38
N GLY A 90 2.58 -2.14 7.99
CA GLY A 90 1.29 -2.39 8.63
C GLY A 90 1.04 -1.45 9.81
N ASN A 91 2.04 -1.27 10.67
CA ASN A 91 1.95 -0.35 11.80
C ASN A 91 1.89 1.11 11.35
N TYR A 92 2.53 1.46 10.24
CA TYR A 92 2.57 2.83 9.74
C TYR A 92 1.34 3.21 8.91
N TRP A 93 0.94 2.35 7.96
CA TRP A 93 -0.18 2.59 7.05
C TRP A 93 -1.54 2.19 7.64
N GLY A 94 -1.55 1.42 8.73
CA GLY A 94 -2.72 1.08 9.53
C GLY A 94 -3.18 -0.38 9.47
N PRO A 95 -3.17 -1.10 8.32
CA PRO A 95 -3.56 -2.50 8.31
C PRO A 95 -2.61 -3.36 9.15
N ASN A 96 -3.14 -4.30 9.93
CA ASN A 96 -2.26 -5.21 10.66
C ASN A 96 -1.37 -6.03 9.69
N PRO A 97 -0.18 -6.49 10.13
CA PRO A 97 0.80 -7.15 9.26
C PRO A 97 0.28 -8.39 8.54
N ASN A 98 -0.63 -9.14 9.16
CA ASN A 98 -1.19 -10.36 8.56
C ASN A 98 -2.19 -10.03 7.45
N SER A 99 -3.05 -9.03 7.66
CA SER A 99 -3.95 -8.52 6.62
C SER A 99 -3.19 -7.99 5.42
N MET A 100 -2.07 -7.29 5.66
CA MET A 100 -1.23 -6.76 4.60
C MET A 100 -0.55 -7.87 3.78
N ARG A 101 0.00 -8.88 4.43
CA ARG A 101 0.56 -10.07 3.76
C ARG A 101 -0.49 -10.81 2.93
N ALA A 102 -1.71 -10.96 3.47
CA ALA A 102 -2.82 -11.58 2.74
C ALA A 102 -3.25 -10.75 1.53
N ALA A 103 -3.29 -9.42 1.64
CA ALA A 103 -3.58 -8.52 0.53
C ALA A 103 -2.51 -8.60 -0.57
N TYR A 104 -1.23 -8.70 -0.19
CA TYR A 104 -0.15 -8.93 -1.16
C TYR A 104 -0.35 -10.24 -1.94
N ASN A 105 -0.57 -11.36 -1.23
CA ASN A 105 -0.77 -12.65 -1.88
C ASN A 105 -1.95 -12.61 -2.86
N ARG A 106 -3.08 -12.02 -2.45
CA ARG A 106 -4.24 -11.83 -3.34
C ARG A 106 -3.93 -10.93 -4.53
N GLY A 107 -3.14 -9.88 -4.33
CA GLY A 107 -2.73 -8.97 -5.39
C GLY A 107 -1.91 -9.68 -6.46
N MET A 108 -0.96 -10.53 -6.08
CA MET A 108 -0.10 -11.23 -7.03
C MET A 108 -0.88 -12.16 -7.99
N ASP A 109 -2.06 -12.64 -7.59
CA ASP A 109 -2.94 -13.46 -8.44
C ASP A 109 -3.80 -12.64 -9.43
N GLN A 110 -3.79 -11.31 -9.33
CA GLN A 110 -4.63 -10.43 -10.15
C GLN A 110 -3.93 -10.01 -11.45
N LYS A 111 -4.67 -10.08 -12.57
CA LYS A 111 -4.19 -9.62 -13.89
C LYS A 111 -3.75 -8.15 -13.90
N LYS A 112 -4.35 -7.30 -13.05
CA LYS A 112 -4.04 -5.86 -12.96
C LYS A 112 -2.71 -5.56 -12.25
N THR A 113 -2.03 -6.56 -11.69
CA THR A 113 -0.78 -6.37 -10.96
C THR A 113 0.38 -6.02 -11.87
N ILE A 114 0.45 -6.60 -13.07
CA ILE A 114 1.50 -6.28 -14.05
C ILE A 114 1.50 -4.79 -14.42
N PRO A 115 0.39 -4.19 -14.91
CA PRO A 115 0.39 -2.78 -15.26
C PRO A 115 0.62 -1.86 -14.05
N PHE A 116 0.20 -2.28 -12.85
CA PHE A 116 0.52 -1.54 -11.63
C PHE A 116 2.03 -1.53 -11.35
N LEU A 117 2.70 -2.68 -11.43
CA LEU A 117 4.15 -2.79 -11.25
C LEU A 117 4.92 -2.00 -12.31
N GLU A 118 4.51 -2.04 -13.57
CA GLU A 118 5.10 -1.25 -14.65
C GLU A 118 5.06 0.26 -14.35
N LYS A 119 3.99 0.72 -13.69
CA LYS A 119 3.85 2.11 -13.26
C LYS A 119 4.77 2.46 -12.08
N VAL A 120 4.83 1.63 -11.03
CA VAL A 120 5.49 2.02 -9.76
C VAL A 120 6.98 1.67 -9.69
N MET A 121 7.42 0.63 -10.38
CA MET A 121 8.81 0.16 -10.29
C MET A 121 9.87 1.17 -10.75
N PRO A 122 9.65 1.97 -11.82
CA PRO A 122 10.59 3.03 -12.18
C PRO A 122 10.77 4.07 -11.07
N ALA A 123 9.68 4.46 -10.39
CA ALA A 123 9.71 5.41 -9.28
C ALA A 123 10.46 4.86 -8.05
N ILE A 124 10.38 3.55 -7.82
CA ILE A 124 11.05 2.88 -6.69
C ILE A 124 12.55 2.70 -6.94
N ARG A 125 12.95 2.43 -8.20
CA ARG A 125 14.34 2.14 -8.56
C ARG A 125 15.16 3.37 -8.97
N GLY A 126 14.50 4.44 -9.41
CA GLY A 126 15.13 5.73 -9.72
C GLY A 126 15.74 6.40 -8.49
#